data_AF-A0A9X8HA12-F1
#
_entry.id   AF-A0A9X8HA12-F1
#
_cell.length_a   1.000
_cell.length_b   1.000
_cell.length_c   1.000
_cell.angle_alpha   90.00
_cell.angle_beta   90.00
_cell.angle_gamma   90.00
#
_symmetry.space_group_name_H-M   'P 1'
#
loop_
_entity.id
_entity.type
_entity.pdbx_description
1 polymer ?
#
loop_
_entity_poly.entity_id
_entity_poly.type
_entity_poly.pdbx_seq_one_letter_code
_entity_poly.pdbx_strand_id
1 'polypeptide(L)'
;VVSGLIQPDRIVDKVDIQYERFAKRVDVKKLKESIWGTLPFQDAAIDDLTRATSDLAIQSKVSFEELVQDVAPKVPSNVTVSFYFICMLHLANDKGLELVGQDDMRDFQILHDPSVPR
;
A
#
# COMPACT_ATOMS: atom_id res chain seq x y z
N VAL A 1 -33.18 -38.87 -42.55
CA VAL A 1 -32.32 -38.42 -41.43
C VAL A 1 -31.11 -39.35 -41.41
N VAL A 2 -29.93 -38.87 -41.78
CA VAL A 2 -28.76 -39.74 -42.03
C VAL A 2 -28.09 -40.07 -40.69
N SER A 3 -28.11 -41.33 -40.30
CA SER A 3 -27.54 -41.87 -39.07
C SER A 3 -26.06 -42.19 -39.28
N GLY A 4 -25.16 -41.58 -38.50
CA GLY A 4 -23.71 -41.84 -38.57
C GLY A 4 -22.79 -40.62 -38.40
N LEU A 5 -23.31 -39.42 -38.22
CA LEU A 5 -22.50 -38.22 -38.04
C LEU A 5 -22.09 -38.06 -36.57
N ILE A 6 -20.78 -37.99 -36.32
CA ILE A 6 -20.19 -37.64 -35.03
C ILE A 6 -20.51 -36.17 -34.75
N GLN A 7 -20.97 -35.86 -33.52
CA GLN A 7 -21.28 -34.47 -33.14
C GLN A 7 -20.01 -33.61 -33.23
N PRO A 8 -20.11 -32.37 -33.71
CA PRO A 8 -18.96 -31.47 -33.77
C PRO A 8 -18.39 -31.24 -32.36
N ASP A 9 -17.07 -31.14 -32.26
CA ASP A 9 -16.38 -30.81 -31.01
C ASP A 9 -16.85 -29.46 -30.46
N ARG A 10 -16.83 -29.32 -29.13
CA ARG A 10 -17.20 -28.08 -28.44
C ARG A 10 -16.33 -26.91 -28.92
N ILE A 11 -16.95 -25.99 -29.65
CA ILE A 11 -16.31 -24.73 -30.06
C ILE A 11 -16.37 -23.77 -28.86
N VAL A 12 -15.20 -23.30 -28.42
CA VAL A 12 -15.07 -22.25 -27.39
C VAL A 12 -14.82 -20.89 -28.06
N ASP A 13 -15.42 -19.85 -27.50
CA ASP A 13 -15.20 -18.48 -27.99
C ASP A 13 -13.74 -18.06 -27.80
N LYS A 14 -13.21 -17.33 -28.78
CA LYS A 14 -11.89 -16.71 -28.67
C LYS A 14 -12.00 -15.50 -27.74
N VAL A 15 -11.48 -15.65 -26.52
CA VAL A 15 -11.37 -14.56 -25.56
C VAL A 15 -10.03 -13.84 -25.77
N ASP A 16 -10.07 -12.55 -26.04
CA ASP A 16 -8.89 -11.70 -26.00
C ASP A 16 -8.58 -11.34 -24.54
N ILE A 17 -7.49 -11.89 -24.01
CA ILE A 17 -7.06 -11.64 -22.64
C ILE A 17 -6.05 -10.51 -22.68
N GLN A 18 -6.40 -9.37 -22.08
CA GLN A 18 -5.46 -8.27 -21.98
C GLN A 18 -4.28 -8.65 -21.09
N TYR A 19 -3.07 -8.35 -21.57
CA TYR A 19 -1.82 -8.60 -20.87
C TYR A 19 -0.94 -7.36 -20.91
N GLU A 20 -0.14 -7.19 -19.87
CA GLU A 20 0.81 -6.08 -19.78
C GLU A 20 2.01 -6.35 -20.71
N ARG A 21 2.22 -5.49 -21.71
CA ARG A 21 3.31 -5.62 -22.70
C ARG A 21 4.64 -5.05 -22.23
N PHE A 22 4.61 -4.23 -21.18
CA PHE A 22 5.76 -3.48 -20.68
C PHE A 22 5.87 -3.64 -19.18
N ALA A 23 7.10 -3.79 -18.69
CA ALA A 23 7.34 -3.79 -17.25
C ALA A 23 6.98 -2.43 -16.64
N LYS A 24 6.24 -2.45 -15.53
CA LYS A 24 6.03 -1.26 -14.70
C LYS A 24 7.34 -0.89 -14.01
N ARG A 25 7.81 0.34 -14.22
CA ARG A 25 8.96 0.92 -13.54
C ARG A 25 8.47 1.80 -12.39
N VAL A 26 8.87 1.45 -11.18
CA VAL A 26 8.54 2.18 -9.95
C VAL A 26 9.84 2.43 -9.19
N ASP A 27 10.08 3.68 -8.82
CA ASP A 27 11.19 4.05 -7.94
C ASP A 27 10.79 3.75 -6.48
N VAL A 28 11.18 2.58 -5.99
CA VAL A 28 10.83 2.09 -4.65
C VAL A 28 11.37 3.02 -3.57
N LYS A 29 12.54 3.65 -3.79
CA LYS A 29 13.14 4.55 -2.81
C LYS A 29 12.29 5.80 -2.65
N LYS A 30 11.94 6.46 -3.77
CA LYS A 30 11.05 7.63 -3.73
C LYS A 30 9.67 7.31 -3.19
N LEU A 31 9.13 6.12 -3.49
CA LEU A 31 7.85 5.69 -2.95
C LEU A 31 7.90 5.55 -1.42
N LYS A 32 8.92 4.87 -0.88
CA LYS A 32 9.13 4.75 0.57
C LYS A 32 9.31 6.13 1.23
N GLU A 33 10.09 7.02 0.63
CA GLU A 33 10.28 8.40 1.12
C GLU A 33 8.97 9.18 1.14
N SER A 34 8.13 9.06 0.10
CA SER A 34 6.82 9.73 0.06
C SER A 34 5.82 9.16 1.07
N ILE A 35 5.85 7.85 1.30
CA ILE A 35 5.03 7.18 2.32
C ILE A 35 5.46 7.68 3.72
N TRP A 36 6.76 7.56 4.03
CA TRP A 36 7.30 8.00 5.32
C TRP A 36 7.11 9.50 5.56
N GLY A 37 7.23 10.30 4.50
CA GLY A 37 6.97 11.74 4.50
C GLY A 37 5.55 12.14 4.90
N THR A 38 4.58 11.25 4.68
CA THR A 38 3.15 11.49 4.96
C THR A 38 2.76 11.01 6.36
N LEU A 39 3.50 10.06 6.93
CA LEU A 39 3.22 9.54 8.26
C LEU A 39 3.61 10.55 9.36
N PRO A 40 2.79 10.70 10.41
CA PRO A 40 3.03 11.64 11.52
C PRO A 40 4.10 11.14 12.52
N PHE A 41 4.93 10.18 12.12
CA PHE A 41 5.91 9.49 12.98
C PHE A 41 7.35 10.01 12.82
N GLN A 42 7.55 11.12 12.12
CA GLN A 42 8.89 11.65 11.90
C GLN A 42 9.55 12.06 13.22
N ASP A 43 10.83 11.74 13.34
CA ASP A 43 11.65 12.10 14.48
C ASP A 43 11.59 13.61 14.70
N ALA A 44 11.34 13.97 15.96
CA ALA A 44 11.33 15.33 16.44
C ALA A 44 12.73 15.93 16.35
N ALA A 45 13.11 16.35 15.15
CA ALA A 45 14.30 17.13 14.88
C ALA A 45 13.95 18.20 13.84
N ILE A 46 12.98 19.07 14.15
CA ILE A 46 12.92 20.50 13.78
C ILE A 46 11.82 21.19 14.63
N ASP A 47 12.27 22.25 15.31
CA ASP A 47 11.55 23.36 15.96
C ASP A 47 10.87 23.20 17.32
N ASP A 48 11.60 23.74 18.31
CA ASP A 48 11.29 24.17 19.68
C ASP A 48 10.03 25.05 19.89
N LEU A 49 9.11 25.18 18.92
CA LEU A 49 7.97 26.12 19.01
C LEU A 49 6.59 25.49 19.23
N THR A 50 6.41 24.18 19.07
CA THR A 50 5.09 23.51 19.17
C THR A 50 4.91 22.67 20.44
N ARG A 51 5.54 23.08 21.54
CA ARG A 51 5.41 22.41 22.85
C ARG A 51 3.99 22.50 23.46
N ALA A 52 3.11 23.33 22.91
CA ALA A 52 1.72 23.51 23.36
C ALA A 52 0.71 22.50 22.76
N THR A 53 1.09 21.71 21.75
CA THR A 53 0.24 20.65 21.17
C THR A 53 0.63 19.24 21.65
N SER A 54 1.45 19.16 22.70
CA SER A 54 2.03 17.93 23.24
C SER A 54 1.01 17.00 23.92
N ASP A 55 -0.25 17.44 24.10
CA ASP A 55 -1.37 16.60 24.59
C ASP A 55 -2.09 15.81 23.46
N LEU A 56 -1.75 16.04 22.18
CA LEU A 56 -2.25 15.24 21.04
C LEU A 56 -1.41 13.99 20.75
N ALA A 57 -0.40 13.71 21.58
CA ALA A 57 0.46 12.52 21.54
C ALA A 57 -0.26 11.21 21.94
N ILE A 58 -1.58 11.15 21.76
CA ILE A 58 -2.39 9.95 21.87
C ILE A 58 -2.24 9.22 20.55
N GLN A 59 -1.34 8.23 20.50
CA GLN A 59 -1.25 7.17 19.48
C GLN A 59 -1.79 7.59 18.11
N SER A 60 -1.02 8.33 17.30
CA SER A 60 -1.43 8.61 15.93
C SER A 60 -1.54 7.29 15.18
N LYS A 61 -2.75 6.74 15.08
CA LYS A 61 -3.06 5.57 14.26
C LYS A 61 -3.41 6.08 12.88
N VAL A 62 -2.84 5.47 11.85
CA VAL A 62 -3.08 5.86 10.45
C VAL A 62 -3.64 4.65 9.71
N SER A 63 -4.75 4.82 9.00
CA SER A 63 -5.27 3.80 8.09
C SER A 63 -4.37 3.66 6.86
N PHE A 64 -4.15 2.44 6.40
CA PHE A 64 -3.42 2.22 5.15
C PHE A 64 -4.20 2.74 3.94
N GLU A 65 -5.52 2.65 3.94
CA GLU A 65 -6.37 3.22 2.89
C GLU A 65 -6.19 4.75 2.78
N GLU A 66 -6.30 5.47 3.90
CA GLU A 66 -6.12 6.93 3.95
C GLU A 66 -4.72 7.33 3.48
N LEU A 67 -3.69 6.60 3.93
CA LEU A 67 -2.31 6.80 3.48
C LEU A 67 -2.16 6.65 1.97
N VAL A 68 -2.77 5.62 1.38
CA VAL A 68 -2.72 5.41 -0.08
C VAL A 68 -3.44 6.56 -0.81
N GLN A 69 -4.58 7.02 -0.30
CA GLN A 69 -5.31 8.16 -0.88
C GLN A 69 -4.47 9.45 -0.87
N ASP A 70 -3.68 9.68 0.19
CA ASP A 70 -2.83 10.87 0.33
C ASP A 70 -1.52 10.80 -0.49
N VAL A 71 -0.99 9.60 -0.71
CA VAL A 71 0.29 9.39 -1.41
C VAL A 71 0.08 9.16 -2.90
N ALA A 72 -1.02 8.52 -3.33
CA ALA A 72 -1.28 8.22 -4.73
C ALA A 72 -1.21 9.44 -5.67
N PRO A 73 -1.72 10.63 -5.32
CA PRO A 73 -1.59 11.82 -6.16
C PRO A 73 -0.16 12.32 -6.36
N LYS A 74 0.77 11.96 -5.45
CA LYS A 74 2.17 12.39 -5.45
C LYS A 74 3.09 11.43 -6.23
N VAL A 75 2.56 10.29 -6.65
CA VAL A 75 3.30 9.18 -7.24
C VAL A 75 2.74 8.91 -8.65
N PRO A 76 3.56 8.41 -9.61
CA PRO A 76 3.05 8.05 -10.94
C PRO A 76 1.88 7.07 -10.89
N SER A 77 0.92 7.22 -11.81
CA SER A 77 -0.33 6.44 -11.87
C SER A 77 -0.16 4.94 -12.18
N ASN A 78 1.06 4.49 -12.46
CA ASN A 78 1.37 3.09 -12.75
C ASN A 78 1.69 2.26 -11.49
N VAL A 79 1.58 2.85 -10.29
CA VAL A 79 1.78 2.15 -9.01
C VAL A 79 0.46 1.55 -8.53
N THR A 80 0.46 0.24 -8.30
CA THR A 80 -0.70 -0.48 -7.76
C THR A 80 -0.67 -0.50 -6.22
N VAL A 81 -1.83 -0.71 -5.60
CA VAL A 81 -1.98 -0.85 -4.12
C VAL A 81 -0.96 -1.84 -3.53
N SER A 82 -0.66 -2.93 -4.25
CA SER A 82 0.33 -3.94 -3.82
C SER A 82 1.72 -3.36 -3.58
N PHE A 83 2.16 -2.34 -4.34
CA PHE A 83 3.47 -1.71 -4.13
C PHE A 83 3.51 -0.87 -2.85
N TYR A 84 2.44 -0.14 -2.54
CA TYR A 84 2.31 0.58 -1.27
C TYR A 84 2.38 -0.39 -0.10
N PHE A 85 1.65 -1.51 -0.20
CA PHE A 85 1.64 -2.56 0.81
C PHE A 85 3.02 -3.17 1.03
N ILE A 86 3.71 -3.59 -0.04
CA ILE A 86 5.06 -4.14 0.05
C ILE A 86 6.04 -3.10 0.64
N CYS A 87 5.92 -1.83 0.29
CA CYS A 87 6.76 -0.78 0.88
C CYS A 87 6.47 -0.59 2.37
N MET A 88 5.21 -0.67 2.78
CA MET A 88 4.78 -0.56 4.16
C MET A 88 5.37 -1.68 5.04
N LEU A 89 5.38 -2.92 4.54
CA LEU A 89 6.02 -4.05 5.24
C LEU A 89 7.51 -3.82 5.48
N HIS A 90 8.22 -3.28 4.48
CA HIS A 90 9.62 -2.95 4.66
C HIS A 90 9.81 -1.79 5.65
N LEU A 91 8.98 -0.74 5.55
CA LEU A 91 9.05 0.40 6.47
C LEU A 91 8.75 0.00 7.91
N ALA A 92 7.85 -0.95 8.14
CA ALA A 92 7.59 -1.49 9.47
C ALA A 92 8.85 -2.06 10.12
N ASN A 93 9.64 -2.83 9.35
CA ASN A 93 10.92 -3.36 9.81
C ASN A 93 12.00 -2.25 9.95
N ASP A 94 12.08 -1.33 8.98
CA ASP A 94 13.15 -0.33 8.90
C ASP A 94 12.97 0.82 9.91
N LYS A 95 11.73 1.14 10.29
CA LYS A 95 11.36 2.32 11.11
C LYS A 95 10.66 1.98 12.42
N GLY A 96 10.53 0.70 12.76
CA GLY A 96 9.86 0.27 13.99
C GLY A 96 8.38 0.63 14.01
N LEU A 97 7.63 0.18 13.01
CA LEU A 97 6.18 0.38 12.96
C LEU A 97 5.46 -0.92 13.23
N GLU A 98 4.32 -0.82 13.90
CA GLU A 98 3.40 -1.91 14.16
C GLU A 98 2.24 -1.83 13.17
N LEU A 99 1.90 -2.96 12.54
CA LEU A 99 0.77 -3.08 11.61
C LEU A 99 -0.31 -3.95 12.24
N VAL A 100 -1.48 -3.38 12.50
CA VAL A 100 -2.61 -4.06 13.15
C VAL A 100 -3.72 -4.31 12.13
N GLY A 101 -3.88 -5.56 11.73
CA GLY A 101 -4.92 -5.97 10.77
C GLY A 101 -6.34 -5.96 11.35
N GLN A 102 -7.33 -5.93 10.45
CA GLN A 102 -8.76 -6.01 10.77
C GLN A 102 -9.35 -7.35 10.31
N ASP A 103 -10.46 -7.78 10.92
CA ASP A 103 -11.09 -9.09 10.63
C ASP A 103 -11.56 -9.24 9.18
N ASP A 104 -11.93 -8.13 8.53
CA ASP A 104 -12.40 -8.12 7.14
C ASP A 104 -11.28 -8.09 6.10
N MET A 105 -10.02 -7.96 6.55
CA MET A 105 -8.81 -7.85 5.73
C MET A 105 -8.85 -6.73 4.68
N ARG A 106 -9.73 -5.72 4.84
CA ARG A 106 -9.84 -4.61 3.88
C ARG A 106 -8.80 -3.53 4.12
N ASP A 107 -8.40 -3.37 5.37
CA ASP A 107 -7.47 -2.33 5.80
C ASP A 107 -6.68 -2.79 7.04
N PHE A 108 -5.64 -2.02 7.39
CA PHE A 108 -4.89 -2.19 8.62
C PHE A 108 -4.46 -0.83 9.18
N GLN A 109 -4.29 -0.79 10.50
CA GLN A 109 -3.83 0.39 11.22
C GLN A 109 -2.30 0.36 11.34
N ILE A 110 -1.69 1.51 11.09
CA ILE A 110 -0.25 1.73 11.20
C ILE A 110 0.00 2.51 12.49
N LEU A 111 0.85 1.98 13.35
CA LEU A 111 1.24 2.58 14.62
C LEU A 111 2.76 2.63 14.74
N HIS A 112 3.27 3.53 15.58
CA HIS A 112 4.67 3.48 15.98
C HIS A 112 4.86 2.39 17.04
N ASP A 113 5.86 1.52 16.90
CA ASP A 113 6.20 0.52 17.91
C ASP A 113 6.83 1.23 19.13
N PRO A 114 6.22 1.22 20.31
CA PRO A 114 6.78 1.86 21.51
C PRO A 114 8.04 1.16 22.03
N SER A 115 8.33 -0.06 21.57
CA SER A 115 9.47 -0.87 21.99
C SER A 115 10.76 -0.49 21.26
N VAL A 116 10.65 0.17 20.11
CA VAL A 116 11.79 0.64 19.32
C VAL A 116 12.06 2.11 19.69
N PRO A 117 13.23 2.43 20.25
CA PRO A 117 13.60 3.82 20.55
C PRO A 117 13.64 4.66 19.27
N ARG A 118 13.20 5.92 19.37
CA ARG A 118 13.36 6.94 18.32
C ARG A 118 14.82 7.31 18.12
#